data_AF-A0A3M9X1L2-F1
#
_entry.id   AF-A0A3M9X1L2-F1
#
_cell.length_a   1.000
_cell.length_b   1.000
_cell.length_c   1.000
_cell.angle_alpha   90.00
_cell.angle_beta   90.00
_cell.angle_gamma   90.00
#
_symmetry.space_group_name_H-M   'P 1'
#
loop_
_entity.id
_entity.type
_entity.pdbx_description
1 polymer ?
#
loop_
_entity_poly.entity_id
_entity_poly.type
_entity_poly.pdbx_seq_one_letter_code
_entity_poly.pdbx_strand_id
1 'polypeptide(L)'
;MQATTRPRLRRASTLTLLAASAALLAACASQPEPRAMVNPKHRSKEYFAETEYGVKASPRVNFMRRGGGRDQLGKPYQVRGKWYYPKEDRHYAKVGLASWYGDAFHGRLTANGEVYDMTHLTAAHPTMPLPSYARVTNLETGSSVIVRVNDRGPYHEGRIIDVSERAAQMLDYDKVGTAKVKVEYVGRAPLDGNDDQYLMASYHPGNRIPDPSDGLPTGVMVAMNGPSPSVPVGAAAVPFPGQLTNSGEAVQPSLSAQAPAFGDLALPDFGPIVPERPEIGLPPQSPFAVASLSYADERVQRADVFAALDDSGMSPADILRSWKKSNPQASPSNADYVAAGTFDDAAEAKRVASALQPFGRTEIQRSDLDGNDWYAVNLYPNGHGGLDELLQAAWSHGAPDALAVRN
;
A
#
# COMPACT_ATOMS: atom_id res chain seq x y z
N MET A 1 75.43 14.72 -62.16
CA MET A 1 73.97 14.50 -62.13
C MET A 1 73.57 13.90 -60.79
N GLN A 2 73.13 14.70 -59.81
CA GLN A 2 72.43 14.20 -58.62
C GLN A 2 71.32 15.18 -58.29
N ALA A 3 70.08 14.74 -58.55
CA ALA A 3 68.87 15.54 -58.42
C ALA A 3 68.36 15.54 -56.98
N THR A 4 68.14 16.73 -56.46
CA THR A 4 67.59 17.07 -55.15
C THR A 4 66.09 16.74 -55.08
N THR A 5 65.71 15.66 -54.39
CA THR A 5 64.31 15.22 -54.23
C THR A 5 63.87 15.21 -52.77
N ARG A 6 63.91 16.33 -52.04
CA ARG A 6 63.24 16.42 -50.72
C ARG A 6 62.71 17.83 -50.38
N PRO A 7 61.52 18.24 -50.88
CA PRO A 7 60.73 19.24 -50.15
C PRO A 7 59.29 18.81 -49.85
N ARG A 8 58.81 17.64 -50.33
CA ARG A 8 57.39 17.27 -50.23
C ARG A 8 56.97 16.59 -48.92
N LEU A 9 57.88 15.91 -48.21
CA LEU A 9 57.52 15.21 -46.95
C LEU A 9 57.36 16.14 -45.74
N ARG A 10 58.01 17.32 -45.71
CA ARG A 10 57.91 18.26 -44.57
C ARG A 10 56.58 19.02 -44.52
N ARG A 11 55.94 19.26 -45.67
CA ARG A 11 54.65 19.97 -45.72
C ARG A 11 53.47 19.10 -45.30
N ALA A 12 53.53 17.80 -45.58
CA ALA A 12 52.50 16.85 -45.16
C ALA A 12 52.49 16.64 -43.64
N SER A 13 53.67 16.62 -43.00
CA SER A 13 53.80 16.45 -41.54
C SER A 13 53.41 17.71 -40.76
N THR A 14 53.60 18.91 -41.33
CA THR A 14 53.09 20.15 -40.71
C THR A 14 51.58 20.27 -40.80
N LEU A 15 50.96 19.79 -41.89
CA LEU A 15 49.51 19.82 -42.07
C LEU A 15 48.80 18.81 -41.15
N THR A 16 49.37 17.63 -40.92
CA THR A 16 48.82 16.67 -39.96
C THR A 16 48.97 17.13 -38.50
N LEU A 17 50.07 17.81 -38.15
CA LEU A 17 50.21 18.41 -36.81
C LEU A 17 49.21 19.56 -36.56
N LEU A 18 48.95 20.39 -37.58
CA LEU A 18 47.96 21.47 -37.51
C LEU A 18 46.52 20.93 -37.41
N ALA A 19 46.20 19.86 -38.14
CA ALA A 19 44.89 19.21 -38.04
C ALA A 19 44.69 18.53 -36.67
N ALA A 20 45.72 17.89 -36.12
CA ALA A 20 45.64 17.26 -34.79
C ALA A 20 45.51 18.29 -33.65
N SER A 21 46.18 19.44 -33.77
CA SER A 21 46.05 20.53 -32.78
C SER A 21 44.71 21.26 -32.87
N ALA A 22 44.11 21.40 -34.07
CA ALA A 22 42.75 21.91 -34.22
C ALA A 22 41.69 20.95 -33.62
N ALA A 23 41.88 19.64 -33.77
CA ALA A 23 40.99 18.64 -33.16
C ALA A 23 41.08 18.63 -31.63
N LEU A 24 42.28 18.83 -31.05
CA LEU A 24 42.48 18.94 -29.60
C LEU A 24 41.89 20.24 -29.01
N LEU A 25 41.87 21.34 -29.76
CA LEU A 25 41.24 22.60 -29.34
C LEU A 25 39.70 22.55 -29.39
N ALA A 26 39.12 21.81 -30.34
CA ALA A 26 37.67 21.63 -30.43
C ALA A 26 37.08 20.76 -29.30
N ALA A 27 37.88 19.86 -28.71
CA ALA A 27 37.47 19.03 -27.58
C ALA A 27 37.36 19.79 -26.24
N CYS A 28 37.92 21.00 -26.15
CA CYS A 28 37.81 21.87 -24.98
C CYS A 28 36.63 22.87 -25.06
N ALA A 29 35.87 22.87 -26.17
CA ALA A 29 34.67 23.66 -26.33
C ALA A 29 33.41 22.81 -26.07
N SER A 30 33.42 22.00 -25.01
CA SER A 30 32.18 21.45 -24.46
C SER A 30 31.51 22.56 -23.66
N GLN A 31 30.39 23.07 -24.18
CA GLN A 31 29.52 23.95 -23.41
C GLN A 31 29.15 23.23 -22.12
N PRO A 32 29.33 23.83 -20.93
CA PRO A 32 28.72 23.29 -19.74
C PRO A 32 27.22 23.29 -20.00
N GLU A 33 26.58 22.13 -19.90
CA GLU A 33 25.12 22.06 -19.79
C GLU A 33 24.67 23.13 -18.79
N PRO A 34 23.54 23.82 -19.01
CA PRO A 34 23.08 24.84 -18.10
C PRO A 34 22.91 24.19 -16.74
N ARG A 35 23.90 24.37 -15.86
CA ARG A 35 23.74 24.19 -14.43
C ARG A 35 22.53 25.04 -14.13
N ALA A 36 21.43 24.38 -13.77
CA ALA A 36 20.22 25.03 -13.33
C ALA A 36 20.67 26.21 -12.48
N MET A 37 20.39 27.43 -12.95
CA MET A 37 20.77 28.64 -12.25
C MET A 37 20.12 28.52 -10.88
N VAL A 38 20.92 28.12 -9.89
CA VAL A 38 20.57 28.26 -8.49
C VAL A 38 20.59 29.75 -8.29
N ASN A 39 19.43 30.35 -8.52
CA ASN A 39 19.18 31.73 -8.18
C ASN A 39 19.58 31.84 -6.70
N PRO A 40 20.61 32.62 -6.33
CA PRO A 40 20.94 32.81 -4.93
C PRO A 40 19.83 33.68 -4.37
N LYS A 41 18.70 33.06 -4.03
CA LYS A 41 17.64 33.69 -3.26
C LYS A 41 18.27 34.08 -1.93
N HIS A 42 18.08 35.34 -1.56
CA HIS A 42 18.45 35.89 -0.26
C HIS A 42 18.26 34.84 0.83
N ARG A 43 19.31 34.63 1.66
CA ARG A 43 19.26 33.79 2.86
C ARG A 43 18.10 34.27 3.75
N SER A 44 16.92 33.70 3.55
CA SER A 44 15.90 33.67 4.58
C SER A 44 16.56 32.99 5.77
N LYS A 45 16.46 33.55 6.98
CA LYS A 45 16.86 32.88 8.21
C LYS A 45 16.30 31.46 8.16
N GLU A 46 17.16 30.48 7.89
CA GLU A 46 16.73 29.09 7.80
C GLU A 46 16.28 28.69 9.20
N TYR A 47 15.07 28.14 9.33
CA TYR A 47 14.55 27.58 10.60
C TYR A 47 15.47 26.50 11.19
N PHE A 48 16.42 25.99 10.39
CA PHE A 48 17.43 25.02 10.76
C PHE A 48 18.81 25.67 10.67
N ALA A 49 19.29 26.27 11.76
CA ALA A 49 20.62 26.89 11.77
C ALA A 49 21.72 25.83 11.81
N GLU A 50 22.60 25.80 10.80
CA GLU A 50 23.76 24.88 10.74
C GLU A 50 24.63 24.98 12.00
N THR A 51 24.76 26.19 12.57
CA THR A 51 25.49 26.44 13.82
C THR A 51 24.83 25.80 15.05
N GLU A 52 23.51 25.62 15.05
CA GLU A 52 22.78 25.03 16.17
C GLU A 52 22.75 23.50 16.09
N TYR A 53 22.55 22.96 14.88
CA TYR A 53 22.35 21.52 14.69
C TYR A 53 23.58 20.77 14.19
N GLY A 54 24.63 21.48 13.76
CA GLY A 54 25.89 20.89 13.27
C GLY A 54 25.77 20.18 11.93
N VAL A 55 24.61 20.24 11.27
CA VAL A 55 24.38 19.66 9.93
C VAL A 55 23.75 20.69 9.01
N LYS A 56 24.08 20.60 7.72
CA LYS A 56 23.43 21.42 6.69
C LYS A 56 21.99 20.96 6.51
N ALA A 57 21.14 21.94 6.27
CA ALA A 57 19.74 21.68 6.01
C ALA A 57 19.59 20.98 4.64
N SER A 58 18.66 20.02 4.53
CA SER A 58 18.54 19.13 3.36
C SER A 58 18.16 19.85 2.07
N PRO A 59 18.52 19.33 0.88
CA PRO A 59 18.14 19.96 -0.39
C PRO A 59 16.62 19.91 -0.59
N ARG A 60 16.08 20.94 -1.26
CA ARG A 60 14.68 20.97 -1.72
C ARG A 60 14.62 20.41 -3.14
N VAL A 61 13.62 19.56 -3.40
CA VAL A 61 13.37 18.94 -4.69
C VAL A 61 12.06 19.46 -5.28
N ASN A 62 12.01 19.62 -6.60
CA ASN A 62 10.82 20.14 -7.29
C ASN A 62 9.78 19.04 -7.59
N PHE A 63 10.21 17.78 -7.67
CA PHE A 63 9.33 16.64 -7.92
C PHE A 63 9.05 15.91 -6.61
N MET A 64 7.83 16.05 -6.12
CA MET A 64 7.35 15.36 -4.91
C MET A 64 6.88 13.96 -5.29
N ARG A 65 7.83 13.02 -5.40
CA ARG A 65 7.48 11.60 -5.48
C ARG A 65 7.24 11.08 -4.07
N ARG A 66 6.13 10.36 -3.88
CA ARG A 66 5.82 9.69 -2.61
C ARG A 66 6.73 8.49 -2.40
N GLY A 67 7.04 8.21 -1.13
CA GLY A 67 7.93 7.13 -0.75
C GLY A 67 9.30 7.21 -1.43
N GLY A 68 9.90 6.04 -1.67
CA GLY A 68 11.20 5.92 -2.32
C GLY A 68 12.39 6.28 -1.42
N GLY A 69 12.16 6.44 -0.11
CA GLY A 69 13.20 6.51 0.89
C GLY A 69 13.87 5.16 1.15
N ARG A 70 14.79 5.14 2.10
CA ARG A 70 15.53 3.94 2.53
C ARG A 70 14.99 3.42 3.86
N ASP A 71 14.93 2.10 3.99
CA ASP A 71 14.79 1.48 5.31
C ASP A 71 16.12 1.67 6.08
N GLN A 72 16.03 2.36 7.21
CA GLN A 72 17.16 2.60 8.08
C GLN A 72 16.74 2.67 9.55
N LEU A 73 17.41 1.88 10.37
CA LEU A 73 17.45 2.16 11.81
C LEU A 73 18.33 3.38 12.07
N GLY A 74 19.50 3.43 11.43
CA GLY A 74 20.50 4.48 11.60
C GLY A 74 21.49 4.18 12.72
N LYS A 75 22.68 4.78 12.62
CA LYS A 75 23.72 4.69 13.65
C LYS A 75 23.41 5.70 14.78
N PRO A 76 23.92 5.47 16.01
CA PRO A 76 23.89 6.49 17.05
C PRO A 76 24.49 7.80 16.57
N TYR A 77 23.87 8.92 16.93
CA TYR A 77 24.25 10.24 16.47
C TYR A 77 24.06 11.28 17.57
N GLN A 78 24.76 12.40 17.46
CA GLN A 78 24.71 13.48 18.45
C GLN A 78 24.15 14.75 17.81
N VAL A 79 23.20 15.39 18.49
CA VAL A 79 22.66 16.70 18.11
C VAL A 79 22.57 17.57 19.36
N ARG A 80 23.07 18.80 19.30
CA ARG A 80 23.11 19.74 20.44
C ARG A 80 23.75 19.12 21.69
N GLY A 81 24.82 18.34 21.52
CA GLY A 81 25.53 17.68 22.63
C GLY A 81 24.82 16.43 23.20
N LYS A 82 23.58 16.15 22.81
CA LYS A 82 22.81 14.98 23.28
C LYS A 82 22.92 13.81 22.30
N TRP A 83 23.24 12.64 22.83
CA TRP A 83 23.29 11.39 22.06
C TRP A 83 21.90 10.79 21.88
N TYR A 84 21.63 10.34 20.65
CA TYR A 84 20.44 9.61 20.27
C TYR A 84 20.85 8.24 19.74
N TYR A 85 20.13 7.20 20.19
CA TYR A 85 20.38 5.81 19.84
C TYR A 85 19.14 5.26 19.16
N PRO A 86 19.06 5.34 17.82
CA PRO A 86 17.96 4.73 17.10
C PRO A 86 17.87 3.23 17.42
N LYS A 87 16.66 2.80 17.78
CA LYS A 87 16.35 1.40 18.08
C LYS A 87 14.92 1.10 17.70
N GLU A 88 14.67 -0.13 17.28
CA GLU A 88 13.32 -0.62 17.10
C GLU A 88 12.82 -1.14 18.44
N ASP A 89 11.79 -0.49 18.97
CA ASP A 89 11.18 -0.83 20.25
C ASP A 89 9.69 -1.04 20.02
N ARG A 90 9.29 -2.31 19.91
CA ARG A 90 7.91 -2.72 19.60
C ARG A 90 6.90 -2.32 20.67
N HIS A 91 7.38 -1.99 21.88
CA HIS A 91 6.56 -1.58 23.01
C HIS A 91 6.74 -0.09 23.34
N TYR A 92 7.31 0.68 22.41
CA TYR A 92 7.48 2.11 22.62
C TYR A 92 6.11 2.79 22.80
N ALA A 93 5.89 3.31 24.00
CA ALA A 93 4.77 4.17 24.34
C ALA A 93 5.29 5.27 25.26
N LYS A 94 5.16 6.53 24.83
CA LYS A 94 5.67 7.67 25.61
C LYS A 94 4.74 8.87 25.53
N VAL A 95 4.60 9.56 26.65
CA VAL A 95 3.91 10.86 26.73
C VAL A 95 4.94 11.98 26.71
N GLY A 96 4.66 13.04 25.95
CA GLY A 96 5.52 14.20 25.83
C GLY A 96 4.87 15.29 25.00
N LEU A 97 5.61 16.35 24.69
CA LEU A 97 5.11 17.40 23.81
C LEU A 97 5.29 17.01 22.33
N ALA A 98 4.27 17.28 21.54
CA ALA A 98 4.38 17.33 20.08
C ALA A 98 4.49 18.78 19.62
N SER A 99 5.20 18.98 18.52
CA SER A 99 5.04 20.18 17.69
C SER A 99 4.77 19.78 16.24
N TRP A 100 4.76 20.74 15.33
CA TRP A 100 4.63 20.48 13.91
C TRP A 100 5.60 21.32 13.10
N TYR A 101 6.04 20.80 11.96
CA TYR A 101 6.98 21.50 11.08
C TYR A 101 6.24 22.09 9.88
N GLY A 102 6.41 23.41 9.70
CA GLY A 102 5.68 24.18 8.69
C GLY A 102 6.30 24.21 7.30
N ASP A 103 5.81 25.15 6.50
CA ASP A 103 6.09 25.35 5.07
C ASP A 103 7.57 25.41 4.69
N ALA A 104 8.43 25.90 5.59
CA ALA A 104 9.86 25.97 5.38
C ALA A 104 10.50 24.61 5.02
N PHE A 105 9.92 23.49 5.46
CA PHE A 105 10.45 22.16 5.20
C PHE A 105 9.86 21.53 3.93
N HIS A 106 8.76 22.04 3.41
CA HIS A 106 8.04 21.42 2.31
C HIS A 106 8.93 21.25 1.07
N GLY A 107 8.83 20.07 0.44
CA GLY A 107 9.63 19.67 -0.71
C GLY A 107 11.09 19.32 -0.38
N ARG A 108 11.50 19.29 0.89
CA ARG A 108 12.87 18.90 1.26
C ARG A 108 12.99 17.41 1.50
N LEU A 109 14.20 16.88 1.32
CA LEU A 109 14.48 15.50 1.68
C LEU A 109 14.50 15.31 3.20
N THR A 110 13.80 14.28 3.67
CA THR A 110 13.83 13.81 5.05
C THR A 110 15.08 12.96 5.31
N ALA A 111 15.31 12.56 6.57
CA ALA A 111 16.45 11.73 6.94
C ALA A 111 16.51 10.38 6.22
N ASN A 112 15.37 9.79 5.83
CA ASN A 112 15.36 8.54 5.07
C ASN A 112 15.39 8.74 3.54
N GLY A 113 15.31 9.99 3.08
CA GLY A 113 15.38 10.36 1.65
C GLY A 113 14.02 10.50 0.96
N GLU A 114 12.91 10.35 1.69
CA GLU A 114 11.59 10.76 1.19
C GLU A 114 11.50 12.28 1.07
N VAL A 115 10.54 12.76 0.28
CA VAL A 115 10.24 14.18 0.19
C VAL A 115 9.20 14.54 1.24
N TYR A 116 9.48 15.53 2.08
CA TYR A 116 8.48 16.01 3.03
C TYR A 116 7.35 16.77 2.31
N ASP A 117 6.13 16.30 2.54
CA ASP A 117 4.88 16.96 2.17
C ASP A 117 4.09 17.34 3.43
N MET A 118 3.75 18.62 3.57
CA MET A 118 3.00 19.14 4.73
C MET A 118 1.54 18.67 4.75
N THR A 119 1.02 18.28 3.59
CA THR A 119 -0.37 17.87 3.39
C THR A 119 -0.59 16.39 3.71
N HIS A 120 0.49 15.64 3.93
CA HIS A 120 0.48 14.20 4.24
C HIS A 120 0.58 13.93 5.74
N LEU A 121 0.22 12.73 6.18
CA LEU A 121 0.34 12.31 7.59
C LEU A 121 1.74 11.77 7.88
N THR A 122 2.72 12.68 7.95
CA THR A 122 4.12 12.34 8.26
C THR A 122 4.56 12.89 9.60
N ALA A 123 5.66 12.35 10.13
CA ALA A 123 6.27 12.79 11.39
C ALA A 123 7.79 12.57 11.43
N ALA A 124 8.43 13.32 12.32
CA ALA A 124 9.82 13.15 12.72
C ALA A 124 9.90 12.55 14.13
N HIS A 125 10.71 11.50 14.30
CA HIS A 125 11.01 10.93 15.62
C HIS A 125 12.52 10.71 15.81
N PRO A 126 13.08 10.96 17.02
CA PRO A 126 14.54 10.94 17.20
C PRO A 126 15.16 9.55 17.08
N THR A 127 14.44 8.50 17.48
CA THR A 127 15.04 7.16 17.63
C THR A 127 14.26 6.02 16.98
N MET A 128 13.10 6.27 16.38
CA MET A 128 12.32 5.19 15.75
C MET A 128 13.01 4.72 14.47
N PRO A 129 12.83 3.45 14.05
CA PRO A 129 13.22 3.06 12.71
C PRO A 129 12.52 3.90 11.63
N LEU A 130 13.18 4.12 10.50
CA LEU A 130 12.58 4.83 9.36
C LEU A 130 12.50 3.91 8.14
N PRO A 131 11.42 3.95 7.35
CA PRO A 131 10.14 4.52 7.74
C PRO A 131 9.40 3.61 8.74
N SER A 132 8.59 4.19 9.61
CA SER A 132 7.72 3.45 10.53
C SER A 132 6.37 4.14 10.72
N TYR A 133 5.46 3.48 11.41
CA TYR A 133 4.19 4.04 11.84
C TYR A 133 4.18 4.31 13.33
N ALA A 134 3.64 5.47 13.71
CA ALA A 134 3.38 5.82 15.09
C ALA A 134 1.93 6.30 15.24
N ARG A 135 1.22 5.81 16.26
CA ARG A 135 -0.05 6.39 16.67
C ARG A 135 0.24 7.59 17.57
N VAL A 136 -0.33 8.73 17.22
CA VAL A 136 -0.24 9.95 18.02
C VAL A 136 -1.64 10.25 18.53
N THR A 137 -1.75 10.43 19.85
CA THR A 137 -3.01 10.79 20.50
C THR A 137 -2.81 12.11 21.23
N ASN A 138 -3.59 13.14 20.88
CA ASN A 138 -3.66 14.37 21.65
C ASN A 138 -4.43 14.09 22.96
N LEU A 139 -3.77 14.31 24.09
CA LEU A 139 -4.34 14.02 25.40
C LEU A 139 -5.35 15.07 25.87
N GLU A 140 -5.38 16.25 25.25
CA GLU A 140 -6.32 17.31 25.59
C GLU A 140 -7.65 17.13 24.89
N THR A 141 -7.63 16.74 23.62
CA THR A 141 -8.84 16.56 22.80
C THR A 141 -9.30 15.10 22.71
N GLY A 142 -8.39 14.15 22.92
CA GLY A 142 -8.63 12.72 22.69
C GLY A 142 -8.50 12.30 21.22
N SER A 143 -8.22 13.23 20.30
CA SER A 143 -8.03 12.91 18.88
C SER A 143 -6.80 12.03 18.69
N SER A 144 -6.90 10.98 17.87
CA SER A 144 -5.76 10.12 17.53
C SER A 144 -5.65 9.84 16.04
N VAL A 145 -4.43 9.70 15.54
CA VAL A 145 -4.15 9.33 14.15
C VAL A 145 -2.82 8.59 14.06
N ILE A 146 -2.71 7.64 13.14
CA ILE A 146 -1.42 7.04 12.78
C ILE A 146 -0.72 7.94 11.76
N VAL A 147 0.56 8.17 11.97
CA VAL A 147 1.44 8.95 11.08
C VAL A 147 2.62 8.10 10.63
N ARG A 148 3.12 8.39 9.42
CA ARG A 148 4.35 7.84 8.87
C ARG A 148 5.56 8.60 9.40
N VAL A 149 6.38 7.95 10.20
CA VAL A 149 7.65 8.47 10.68
C VAL A 149 8.72 8.24 9.62
N ASN A 150 9.13 9.30 8.92
CA ASN A 150 10.13 9.24 7.85
C ASN A 150 11.32 10.21 8.08
N ASP A 151 11.29 10.99 9.15
CA ASP A 151 12.36 11.95 9.47
C ASP A 151 12.88 11.83 10.91
N ARG A 152 13.98 12.56 11.20
CA ARG A 152 14.66 12.60 12.49
C ARG A 152 14.45 13.95 13.19
N GLY A 153 14.28 13.89 14.50
CA GLY A 153 13.92 15.04 15.34
C GLY A 153 12.65 14.73 16.13
N PRO A 154 12.12 15.63 16.97
CA PRO A 154 12.66 16.92 17.39
C PRO A 154 13.96 16.82 18.20
N TYR A 155 14.70 17.93 18.24
CA TYR A 155 15.90 18.08 19.08
C TYR A 155 15.76 19.19 20.13
N HIS A 156 14.54 19.66 20.37
CA HIS A 156 14.23 20.58 21.46
C HIS A 156 13.81 19.80 22.71
N GLU A 157 14.10 20.35 23.88
CA GLU A 157 13.76 19.71 25.15
C GLU A 157 12.24 19.56 25.32
N GLY A 158 11.83 18.44 25.92
CA GLY A 158 10.42 18.13 26.19
C GLY A 158 9.61 17.63 24.99
N ARG A 159 10.06 17.87 23.75
CA ARG A 159 9.39 17.38 22.54
C ARG A 159 9.81 15.97 22.19
N ILE A 160 8.84 15.12 21.86
CA ILE A 160 9.07 13.70 21.55
C ILE A 160 8.77 13.36 20.09
N ILE A 161 7.94 14.16 19.43
CA ILE A 161 7.58 13.99 18.03
C ILE A 161 7.29 15.36 17.43
N ASP A 162 7.67 15.56 16.17
CA ASP A 162 7.13 16.66 15.38
C ASP A 162 6.30 16.01 14.27
N VAL A 163 5.13 16.56 13.95
CA VAL A 163 4.25 16.02 12.90
C VAL A 163 4.08 17.02 11.76
N SER A 164 3.51 16.58 10.64
CA SER A 164 3.13 17.47 9.56
C SER A 164 1.99 18.41 9.95
N GLU A 165 1.82 19.50 9.18
CA GLU A 165 0.70 20.43 9.37
C GLU A 165 -0.65 19.72 9.29
N ARG A 166 -0.84 18.82 8.30
CA ARG A 166 -2.08 18.05 8.18
C ARG A 166 -2.36 17.19 9.42
N ALA A 167 -1.35 16.53 9.98
CA ALA A 167 -1.52 15.72 11.17
C ALA A 167 -1.86 16.59 12.39
N ALA A 168 -1.24 17.76 12.53
CA ALA A 168 -1.54 18.71 13.61
C ALA A 168 -2.98 19.25 13.53
N GLN A 169 -3.48 19.51 12.32
CA GLN A 169 -4.89 19.90 12.11
C GLN A 169 -5.86 18.79 12.54
N MET A 170 -5.56 17.53 12.19
CA MET A 170 -6.40 16.39 12.59
C MET A 170 -6.35 16.13 14.10
N LEU A 171 -5.19 16.38 14.72
CA LEU A 171 -5.03 16.28 16.17
C LEU A 171 -5.51 17.53 16.94
N ASP A 172 -6.01 18.54 16.22
CA ASP A 172 -6.58 19.79 16.77
C ASP A 172 -5.61 20.60 17.65
N TYR A 173 -4.39 20.83 17.15
CA TYR A 173 -3.44 21.74 17.81
C TYR A 173 -2.59 22.59 16.88
N ASP A 174 -2.88 22.62 15.57
CA ASP A 174 -2.16 23.42 14.58
C ASP A 174 -2.10 24.91 14.98
N LYS A 175 -3.22 25.48 15.43
CA LYS A 175 -3.34 26.88 15.86
C LYS A 175 -2.60 27.20 17.16
N VAL A 176 -2.48 26.22 18.06
CA VAL A 176 -1.78 26.35 19.34
C VAL A 176 -0.28 26.17 19.16
N GLY A 177 0.12 25.37 18.16
CA GLY A 177 1.51 25.10 17.78
C GLY A 177 2.11 23.86 18.45
N THR A 178 1.67 23.54 19.67
CA THR A 178 2.16 22.38 20.43
C THR A 178 1.02 21.75 21.23
N ALA A 179 1.13 20.46 21.51
CA ALA A 179 0.17 19.72 22.34
C ALA A 179 0.85 18.64 23.16
N LYS A 180 0.24 18.25 24.28
CA LYS A 180 0.66 17.07 25.04
C LYS A 180 0.08 15.82 24.40
N VAL A 181 0.94 14.93 23.93
CA VAL A 181 0.54 13.73 23.19
C VAL A 181 1.06 12.45 23.82
N LYS A 182 0.37 11.34 23.55
CA LYS A 182 0.90 9.99 23.68
C LYS A 182 1.32 9.49 22.29
N VAL A 183 2.54 8.99 22.19
CA VAL A 183 3.12 8.42 20.95
C VAL A 183 3.38 6.94 21.17
N GLU A 184 2.86 6.12 20.27
CA GLU A 184 2.96 4.66 20.33
C GLU A 184 3.52 4.13 19.01
N TYR A 185 4.51 3.24 19.07
CA TYR A 185 5.03 2.59 17.88
C TYR A 185 4.03 1.53 17.39
N VAL A 186 3.69 1.58 16.11
CA VAL A 186 2.75 0.65 15.47
C VAL A 186 3.50 -0.42 14.68
N GLY A 187 4.59 -0.08 14.00
CA GLY A 187 5.36 -1.02 13.19
C GLY A 187 6.18 -0.36 12.09
N ARG A 188 6.83 -1.18 11.26
CA ARG A 188 7.51 -0.71 10.05
C ARG A 188 6.50 -0.26 9.01
N ALA A 189 6.84 0.78 8.25
CA ALA A 189 6.02 1.25 7.15
C ALA A 189 6.60 0.76 5.81
N PRO A 190 5.78 0.48 4.78
CA PRO A 190 6.24 0.16 3.43
C PRO A 190 7.06 1.30 2.81
N LEU A 191 7.97 0.99 1.89
CA LEU A 191 8.86 1.98 1.24
C LEU A 191 8.21 2.74 0.08
N ASP A 192 7.14 2.21 -0.50
CA ASP A 192 6.44 2.81 -1.65
C ASP A 192 5.66 4.09 -1.28
N GLY A 193 5.29 4.24 0.00
CA GLY A 193 4.61 5.44 0.51
C GLY A 193 3.15 5.56 0.06
N ASN A 194 2.52 4.45 -0.36
CA ASN A 194 1.12 4.40 -0.74
C ASN A 194 0.21 4.10 0.48
N ASP A 195 0.41 4.82 1.58
CA ASP A 195 -0.24 4.55 2.86
C ASP A 195 -1.31 5.58 3.26
N ASP A 196 -1.56 6.59 2.43
CA ASP A 196 -2.53 7.66 2.69
C ASP A 196 -3.90 7.14 3.14
N GLN A 197 -4.46 6.16 2.43
CA GLN A 197 -5.78 5.61 2.77
C GLN A 197 -5.78 4.93 4.14
N TYR A 198 -4.72 4.18 4.45
CA TYR A 198 -4.55 3.51 5.74
C TYR A 198 -4.39 4.53 6.88
N LEU A 199 -3.56 5.55 6.68
CA LEU A 199 -3.33 6.60 7.67
C LEU A 199 -4.59 7.42 7.92
N MET A 200 -5.33 7.78 6.87
CA MET A 200 -6.61 8.51 6.99
C MET A 200 -7.68 7.67 7.70
N ALA A 201 -7.80 6.39 7.37
CA ALA A 201 -8.74 5.48 8.03
C ALA A 201 -8.44 5.29 9.53
N SER A 202 -7.20 5.53 9.95
CA SER A 202 -6.79 5.42 11.35
C SER A 202 -7.19 6.62 12.22
N TYR A 203 -7.77 7.67 11.65
CA TYR A 203 -8.16 8.87 12.39
C TYR A 203 -9.38 8.60 13.27
N HIS A 204 -9.21 8.88 14.57
CA HIS A 204 -10.29 8.86 15.54
C HIS A 204 -10.43 10.28 16.10
N PRO A 205 -11.50 11.01 15.77
CA PRO A 205 -11.72 12.34 16.31
C PRO A 205 -11.96 12.27 17.82
N GLY A 206 -11.38 13.22 18.53
CA GLY A 206 -11.58 13.42 19.95
C GLY A 206 -12.96 13.96 20.30
N ASN A 207 -13.33 13.91 21.58
CA ASN A 207 -14.60 14.42 22.11
C ASN A 207 -15.89 13.85 21.46
N ARG A 208 -15.82 12.71 20.76
CA ARG A 208 -17.01 11.97 20.34
C ARG A 208 -17.51 11.05 21.45
N ILE A 209 -18.81 10.74 21.42
CA ILE A 209 -19.40 9.70 22.26
C ILE A 209 -18.65 8.40 21.94
N PRO A 210 -18.11 7.67 22.94
CA PRO A 210 -17.42 6.41 22.73
C PRO A 210 -18.29 5.47 21.90
N ASP A 211 -17.80 5.06 20.75
CA ASP A 211 -18.46 4.04 19.94
C ASP A 211 -18.20 2.68 20.60
N PRO A 212 -19.15 1.74 20.67
CA PRO A 212 -18.90 0.38 21.13
C PRO A 212 -17.79 -0.36 20.35
N SER A 213 -17.37 0.14 19.19
CA SER A 213 -16.20 -0.33 18.44
C SER A 213 -14.85 0.23 18.93
N ASP A 214 -14.83 1.28 19.75
CA ASP A 214 -13.62 1.91 20.25
C ASP A 214 -12.90 1.00 21.25
N GLY A 215 -11.72 0.50 20.86
CA GLY A 215 -10.90 -0.39 21.69
C GLY A 215 -10.99 -1.87 21.33
N LEU A 216 -11.78 -2.24 20.32
CA LEU A 216 -11.77 -3.59 19.78
C LEU A 216 -10.58 -3.80 18.83
N PRO A 217 -9.93 -4.98 18.85
CA PRO A 217 -8.94 -5.34 17.84
C PRO A 217 -9.55 -5.26 16.44
N THR A 218 -8.77 -4.78 15.46
CA THR A 218 -9.16 -4.82 14.05
C THR A 218 -9.53 -6.25 13.64
N GLY A 219 -10.78 -6.48 13.21
CA GLY A 219 -11.29 -7.79 12.83
C GLY A 219 -12.37 -8.39 13.74
N VAL A 220 -12.75 -7.71 14.83
CA VAL A 220 -13.88 -8.13 15.68
C VAL A 220 -15.16 -7.40 15.25
N MET A 221 -16.15 -8.14 14.73
CA MET A 221 -17.49 -7.60 14.46
C MET A 221 -18.34 -7.62 15.73
N VAL A 222 -18.90 -6.48 16.12
CA VAL A 222 -19.89 -6.39 17.19
C VAL A 222 -21.26 -6.70 16.62
N ALA A 223 -21.86 -7.81 17.02
CA ALA A 223 -23.27 -8.06 16.75
C ALA A 223 -24.11 -7.11 17.62
N MET A 224 -24.77 -6.12 17.01
CA MET A 224 -25.73 -5.26 17.71
C MET A 224 -27.12 -5.93 17.72
N ASN A 225 -27.71 -6.11 18.90
CA ASN A 225 -29.10 -6.55 19.07
C ASN A 225 -30.06 -5.36 19.26
N GLY A 226 -29.77 -4.24 18.59
CA GLY A 226 -30.56 -3.01 18.64
C GLY A 226 -30.97 -2.58 17.23
N PRO A 227 -32.03 -1.76 17.09
CA PRO A 227 -32.41 -1.23 15.78
C PRO A 227 -31.22 -0.45 15.19
N SER A 228 -30.76 -0.87 14.01
CA SER A 228 -29.72 -0.17 13.28
C SER A 228 -30.12 1.29 13.11
N PRO A 229 -29.25 2.27 13.41
CA PRO A 229 -29.57 3.67 13.19
C PRO A 229 -29.66 3.92 11.68
N SER A 230 -30.86 3.80 11.13
CA SER A 230 -31.18 4.23 9.79
C SER A 230 -31.16 5.75 9.77
N VAL A 231 -30.01 6.32 9.38
CA VAL A 231 -30.00 7.67 8.81
C VAL A 231 -30.88 7.59 7.56
N PRO A 232 -31.91 8.43 7.39
CA PRO A 232 -32.69 8.43 6.18
C PRO A 232 -31.82 9.04 5.08
N VAL A 233 -31.08 8.20 4.36
CA VAL A 233 -30.54 8.57 3.06
C VAL A 233 -31.73 8.57 2.11
N GLY A 234 -32.31 9.75 1.90
CA GLY A 234 -33.23 10.00 0.81
C GLY A 234 -32.52 9.81 -0.52
N ALA A 235 -32.44 8.57 -0.98
CA ALA A 235 -32.19 8.23 -2.36
C ALA A 235 -33.14 7.09 -2.70
N ALA A 236 -34.22 7.44 -3.41
CA ALA A 236 -35.15 6.46 -3.94
C ALA A 236 -34.37 5.43 -4.76
N ALA A 237 -34.40 4.17 -4.34
CA ALA A 237 -33.90 3.07 -5.14
C ALA A 237 -34.71 3.04 -6.44
N VAL A 238 -34.04 3.28 -7.56
CA VAL A 238 -34.61 3.11 -8.89
C VAL A 238 -34.90 1.61 -9.05
N PRO A 239 -36.15 1.17 -9.24
CA PRO A 239 -36.43 -0.25 -9.38
C PRO A 239 -35.84 -0.77 -10.70
N PHE A 240 -35.14 -1.91 -10.60
CA PHE A 240 -34.63 -2.68 -11.72
C PHE A 240 -35.80 -3.12 -12.63
N PRO A 241 -35.71 -3.00 -13.96
CA PRO A 241 -36.82 -3.32 -14.84
C PRO A 241 -37.02 -4.84 -14.92
N GLY A 242 -38.15 -5.35 -14.40
CA GLY A 242 -38.53 -6.75 -14.58
C GLY A 242 -39.40 -7.40 -13.51
N GLN A 243 -39.72 -6.74 -12.38
CA GLN A 243 -40.57 -7.37 -11.35
C GLN A 243 -42.03 -6.94 -11.45
N LEU A 244 -42.87 -7.94 -11.71
CA LEU A 244 -44.33 -7.90 -11.67
C LEU A 244 -44.81 -7.46 -10.28
N THR A 245 -45.64 -6.42 -10.25
CA THR A 245 -46.34 -5.94 -9.07
C THR A 245 -47.53 -6.84 -8.78
N ASN A 246 -47.56 -7.46 -7.60
CA ASN A 246 -48.78 -8.06 -7.08
C ASN A 246 -49.11 -7.38 -5.74
N SER A 247 -50.08 -6.48 -5.80
CA SER A 247 -50.68 -5.81 -4.66
C SER A 247 -51.54 -6.81 -3.88
N GLY A 248 -51.15 -7.09 -2.64
CA GLY A 248 -51.94 -7.84 -1.67
C GLY A 248 -51.66 -7.32 -0.27
N GLU A 249 -52.58 -6.53 0.27
CA GLU A 249 -52.68 -6.21 1.70
C GLU A 249 -52.74 -7.50 2.54
N ALA A 250 -51.88 -7.62 3.56
CA ALA A 250 -52.11 -8.52 4.67
C ALA A 250 -51.40 -8.04 5.95
N VAL A 251 -52.18 -7.34 6.78
CA VAL A 251 -52.34 -7.45 8.24
C VAL A 251 -51.12 -7.91 9.07
N GLN A 252 -50.60 -6.98 9.88
CA GLN A 252 -49.75 -7.29 11.04
C GLN A 252 -50.61 -7.77 12.23
N PRO A 253 -50.29 -8.89 12.90
CA PRO A 253 -50.77 -9.12 14.26
C PRO A 253 -49.77 -8.53 15.27
N SER A 254 -50.22 -7.50 15.98
CA SER A 254 -49.60 -6.98 17.19
C SER A 254 -49.85 -7.96 18.34
N LEU A 255 -48.80 -8.54 18.92
CA LEU A 255 -48.87 -9.18 20.23
C LEU A 255 -48.16 -8.29 21.25
N SER A 256 -48.98 -7.61 22.05
CA SER A 256 -48.63 -7.03 23.34
C SER A 256 -48.20 -8.13 24.30
N ALA A 257 -46.99 -8.03 24.86
CA ALA A 257 -46.60 -8.80 26.03
C ALA A 257 -45.95 -7.87 27.06
N GLN A 258 -46.65 -7.73 28.18
CA GLN A 258 -46.26 -7.08 29.42
C GLN A 258 -44.91 -7.60 29.94
N ALA A 259 -44.07 -6.67 30.41
CA ALA A 259 -42.89 -6.97 31.21
C ALA A 259 -43.27 -7.40 32.64
N PRO A 260 -42.51 -8.32 33.27
CA PRO A 260 -42.36 -8.34 34.70
C PRO A 260 -40.92 -8.00 35.14
N ALA A 261 -40.86 -7.50 36.38
CA ALA A 261 -39.71 -7.02 37.09
C ALA A 261 -38.75 -8.14 37.55
N PHE A 262 -37.53 -7.72 37.89
CA PHE A 262 -36.40 -8.49 38.39
C PHE A 262 -36.72 -9.36 39.62
N GLY A 263 -36.29 -10.61 39.57
CA GLY A 263 -36.19 -11.53 40.72
C GLY A 263 -36.32 -13.00 40.30
N ASP A 264 -35.24 -13.76 40.53
CA ASP A 264 -35.07 -15.21 40.34
C ASP A 264 -34.88 -15.76 38.91
N LEU A 265 -33.68 -16.29 38.67
CA LEU A 265 -33.31 -17.09 37.50
C LEU A 265 -34.01 -18.45 37.56
N ALA A 266 -35.16 -18.56 36.92
CA ALA A 266 -35.75 -19.84 36.53
C ALA A 266 -35.50 -20.06 35.03
N LEU A 267 -34.77 -21.12 34.68
CA LEU A 267 -34.66 -21.57 33.29
C LEU A 267 -36.04 -22.09 32.84
N PRO A 268 -36.51 -21.75 31.63
CA PRO A 268 -37.75 -22.31 31.09
C PRO A 268 -37.59 -23.82 30.86
N ASP A 269 -38.64 -24.58 31.19
CA ASP A 269 -38.71 -26.05 31.06
C ASP A 269 -38.67 -26.53 29.58
N PHE A 270 -38.79 -25.59 28.64
CA PHE A 270 -38.67 -25.83 27.20
C PHE A 270 -37.64 -24.90 26.58
N GLY A 271 -36.64 -25.49 25.93
CA GLY A 271 -35.67 -24.78 25.09
C GLY A 271 -36.31 -24.26 23.80
N PRO A 272 -35.64 -23.34 23.08
CA PRO A 272 -36.14 -22.81 21.81
C PRO A 272 -36.36 -23.94 20.81
N ILE A 273 -37.57 -24.01 20.24
CA ILE A 273 -37.91 -24.94 19.17
C ILE A 273 -37.08 -24.53 17.95
N VAL A 274 -36.15 -25.40 17.54
CA VAL A 274 -35.36 -25.20 16.32
C VAL A 274 -36.30 -25.50 15.13
N PRO A 275 -36.49 -24.55 14.19
CA PRO A 275 -37.24 -24.86 12.98
C PRO A 275 -36.51 -25.95 12.19
N GLU A 276 -37.26 -26.86 11.56
CA GLU A 276 -36.68 -27.86 10.69
C GLU A 276 -35.92 -27.19 9.55
N ARG A 277 -34.69 -27.66 9.30
CA ARG A 277 -33.85 -27.19 8.20
C ARG A 277 -34.55 -27.55 6.89
N PRO A 278 -34.70 -26.61 5.94
CA PRO A 278 -35.23 -26.93 4.63
C PRO A 278 -34.34 -28.00 3.97
N GLU A 279 -34.92 -29.13 3.60
CA GLU A 279 -34.23 -30.17 2.84
C GLU A 279 -33.87 -29.60 1.46
N ILE A 280 -32.60 -29.27 1.27
CA ILE A 280 -32.06 -29.07 -0.07
C ILE A 280 -31.81 -30.48 -0.60
N GLY A 281 -32.73 -30.97 -1.44
CA GLY A 281 -32.58 -32.25 -2.13
C GLY A 281 -31.37 -32.22 -3.06
N LEU A 282 -30.22 -32.68 -2.56
CA LEU A 282 -29.00 -32.85 -3.34
C LEU A 282 -28.90 -34.32 -3.82
N PRO A 283 -28.59 -34.56 -5.11
CA PRO A 283 -28.40 -35.91 -5.61
C PRO A 283 -27.15 -36.57 -4.98
N PRO A 284 -27.19 -37.89 -4.73
CA PRO A 284 -26.16 -38.57 -3.98
C PRO A 284 -25.01 -38.98 -4.89
N GLN A 285 -24.09 -38.08 -5.26
CA GLN A 285 -22.71 -38.39 -5.71
C GLN A 285 -21.97 -37.06 -6.04
N SER A 286 -21.28 -36.46 -5.06
CA SER A 286 -20.35 -35.34 -5.29
C SER A 286 -18.97 -35.71 -4.71
N PRO A 287 -17.86 -35.68 -5.48
CA PRO A 287 -16.56 -36.18 -5.04
C PRO A 287 -15.65 -35.15 -4.33
N PHE A 288 -16.15 -33.99 -3.90
CA PHE A 288 -15.35 -33.01 -3.14
C PHE A 288 -16.08 -32.48 -1.90
N ALA A 289 -15.33 -32.31 -0.81
CA ALA A 289 -15.82 -31.77 0.44
C ALA A 289 -15.88 -30.23 0.39
N VAL A 290 -17.06 -29.66 0.55
CA VAL A 290 -17.24 -28.22 0.79
C VAL A 290 -17.08 -27.98 2.28
N ALA A 291 -15.94 -27.44 2.70
CA ALA A 291 -15.75 -26.94 4.05
C ALA A 291 -16.43 -25.56 4.16
N SER A 292 -17.73 -25.54 4.41
CA SER A 292 -18.40 -24.36 4.95
C SER A 292 -17.96 -24.17 6.41
N LEU A 293 -17.52 -22.96 6.70
CA LEU A 293 -17.07 -22.52 8.03
C LEU A 293 -18.23 -22.58 9.04
N SER A 294 -17.90 -23.05 10.24
CA SER A 294 -18.63 -22.89 11.51
C SER A 294 -19.54 -24.06 11.93
N TYR A 295 -19.27 -24.52 13.16
CA TYR A 295 -19.91 -25.60 13.93
C TYR A 295 -19.53 -27.04 13.56
N ALA A 296 -18.63 -27.58 14.39
CA ALA A 296 -18.35 -28.99 14.50
C ALA A 296 -19.53 -29.71 15.16
N ASP A 297 -20.10 -30.68 14.45
CA ASP A 297 -20.49 -31.96 15.05
C ASP A 297 -20.54 -33.04 13.96
N GLU A 298 -19.47 -33.82 13.86
CA GLU A 298 -19.59 -35.20 13.38
C GLU A 298 -18.53 -36.05 14.09
N ARG A 299 -18.96 -36.79 15.11
CA ARG A 299 -18.17 -37.88 15.69
C ARG A 299 -18.16 -39.05 14.70
N VAL A 300 -17.13 -39.11 13.86
CA VAL A 300 -16.78 -40.33 13.13
C VAL A 300 -15.41 -40.83 13.61
N GLN A 301 -15.43 -42.03 14.17
CA GLN A 301 -14.25 -42.79 14.56
C GLN A 301 -13.44 -43.24 13.32
N ARG A 302 -12.32 -42.57 13.05
CA ARG A 302 -11.04 -43.21 12.67
C ARG A 302 -9.97 -42.14 12.55
N ALA A 303 -8.91 -42.31 13.34
CA ALA A 303 -7.74 -41.47 13.38
C ALA A 303 -6.85 -41.64 12.13
N ASP A 304 -5.94 -40.66 11.97
CA ASP A 304 -4.72 -40.68 11.16
C ASP A 304 -4.78 -40.25 9.69
N VAL A 305 -5.28 -39.03 9.44
CA VAL A 305 -5.03 -38.33 8.15
C VAL A 305 -4.02 -37.17 8.29
N PHE A 306 -3.71 -36.73 9.50
CA PHE A 306 -2.77 -35.61 9.74
C PHE A 306 -1.43 -36.01 10.38
N ALA A 307 -1.20 -37.30 10.63
CA ALA A 307 0.09 -37.78 11.14
C ALA A 307 1.25 -37.64 10.11
N ALA A 308 0.95 -37.35 8.84
CA ALA A 308 1.96 -37.16 7.80
C ALA A 308 2.43 -35.70 7.61
N LEU A 309 1.92 -34.75 8.41
CA LEU A 309 2.32 -33.34 8.36
C LEU A 309 3.24 -32.92 9.51
N ASP A 310 3.53 -33.83 10.45
CA ASP A 310 4.32 -33.52 11.63
C ASP A 310 5.82 -33.80 11.47
N ASP A 311 6.26 -34.39 10.34
CA ASP A 311 7.67 -34.71 10.15
C ASP A 311 8.13 -34.66 8.69
N SER A 312 8.17 -33.45 8.14
CA SER A 312 9.13 -32.97 7.11
C SER A 312 8.55 -31.76 6.39
N GLY A 313 9.21 -30.61 6.54
CA GLY A 313 8.78 -29.35 5.92
C GLY A 313 8.62 -29.48 4.41
N MET A 314 7.39 -29.35 3.93
CA MET A 314 7.12 -29.19 2.50
C MET A 314 7.75 -27.87 2.05
N SER A 315 8.73 -27.97 1.16
CA SER A 315 9.30 -26.79 0.54
C SER A 315 8.31 -26.21 -0.47
N PRO A 316 8.40 -24.91 -0.80
CA PRO A 316 7.61 -24.33 -1.90
C PRO A 316 7.72 -25.11 -3.22
N ALA A 317 8.85 -25.80 -3.45
CA ALA A 317 9.07 -26.65 -4.60
C ALA A 317 8.24 -27.95 -4.59
N ASP A 318 7.86 -28.45 -3.41
CA ASP A 318 7.00 -29.64 -3.26
C ASP A 318 5.55 -29.31 -3.55
N ILE A 319 5.11 -28.11 -3.14
CA ILE A 319 3.80 -27.55 -3.48
C ILE A 319 3.69 -27.34 -5.00
N LEU A 320 4.70 -26.74 -5.62
CA LEU A 320 4.76 -26.53 -7.08
C LEU A 320 4.78 -27.84 -7.87
N ARG A 321 5.48 -28.88 -7.37
CA ARG A 321 5.49 -30.21 -8.00
C ARG A 321 4.14 -30.90 -7.92
N SER A 322 3.47 -30.82 -6.76
CA SER A 322 2.12 -31.34 -6.56
C SER A 322 1.15 -30.69 -7.54
N TRP A 323 1.20 -29.35 -7.62
CA TRP A 323 0.33 -28.57 -8.51
C TRP A 323 0.55 -28.88 -10.00
N LYS A 324 1.81 -28.97 -10.46
CA LYS A 324 2.13 -29.36 -11.85
C LYS A 324 1.68 -30.78 -12.18
N LYS A 325 1.69 -31.68 -11.22
CA LYS A 325 1.23 -33.07 -11.40
C LYS A 325 -0.29 -33.14 -11.54
N SER A 326 -1.04 -32.26 -10.87
CA SER A 326 -2.50 -32.16 -11.01
C SER A 326 -2.96 -31.39 -12.24
N ASN A 327 -2.12 -30.50 -12.81
CA ASN A 327 -2.44 -29.70 -14.01
C ASN A 327 -1.44 -29.94 -15.15
N PRO A 328 -1.48 -31.12 -15.82
CA PRO A 328 -0.54 -31.47 -16.88
C PRO A 328 -0.68 -30.63 -18.16
N GLN A 329 -1.79 -29.91 -18.33
CA GLN A 329 -2.02 -28.95 -19.42
C GLN A 329 -1.50 -27.53 -19.10
N ALA A 330 -1.24 -27.22 -17.82
CA ALA A 330 -0.62 -25.96 -17.43
C ALA A 330 0.89 -26.06 -17.65
N SER A 331 1.31 -25.94 -18.90
CA SER A 331 2.69 -25.60 -19.21
C SER A 331 2.84 -24.09 -19.11
N PRO A 332 3.39 -23.51 -18.02
CA PRO A 332 3.88 -22.15 -18.10
C PRO A 332 5.10 -22.21 -19.00
N SER A 333 5.09 -21.50 -20.12
CA SER A 333 6.38 -20.97 -20.57
C SER A 333 6.92 -20.18 -19.37
N ASN A 334 8.10 -20.56 -18.87
CA ASN A 334 8.83 -19.96 -17.75
C ASN A 334 9.22 -18.48 -17.98
N ALA A 335 8.45 -17.75 -18.77
CA ALA A 335 8.67 -16.38 -19.16
C ALA A 335 7.66 -15.50 -18.39
N ASP A 336 8.14 -14.35 -17.93
CA ASP A 336 7.30 -13.28 -17.44
C ASP A 336 6.26 -12.92 -18.51
N TYR A 337 5.02 -12.70 -18.10
CA TYR A 337 3.91 -12.40 -19.01
C TYR A 337 2.94 -11.42 -18.38
N VAL A 338 2.09 -10.81 -19.20
CA VAL A 338 1.01 -9.94 -18.76
C VAL A 338 -0.30 -10.72 -18.88
N ALA A 339 -1.00 -10.92 -17.77
CA ALA A 339 -2.37 -11.40 -17.76
C ALA A 339 -3.28 -10.24 -18.18
N ALA A 340 -3.82 -10.29 -19.39
CA ALA A 340 -4.61 -9.22 -20.02
C ALA A 340 -6.12 -9.33 -19.74
N GLY A 341 -6.52 -10.11 -18.73
CA GLY A 341 -7.90 -10.25 -18.28
C GLY A 341 -8.49 -11.65 -18.48
N THR A 342 -9.70 -11.82 -17.94
CA THR A 342 -10.50 -13.05 -18.05
C THR A 342 -11.91 -12.67 -18.50
N PHE A 343 -12.41 -13.37 -19.51
CA PHE A 343 -13.67 -13.05 -20.19
C PHE A 343 -14.59 -14.28 -20.17
N ASP A 344 -15.88 -14.08 -20.02
CA ASP A 344 -16.93 -15.09 -20.15
C ASP A 344 -17.36 -15.29 -21.62
N ASP A 345 -17.02 -14.36 -22.51
CA ASP A 345 -17.23 -14.46 -23.96
C ASP A 345 -15.93 -14.71 -24.75
N ALA A 346 -15.97 -15.71 -25.63
CA ALA A 346 -14.86 -16.07 -26.50
C ALA A 346 -14.56 -15.01 -27.58
N ALA A 347 -15.58 -14.26 -28.04
CA ALA A 347 -15.38 -13.24 -29.07
C ALA A 347 -14.71 -11.99 -28.48
N GLU A 348 -15.06 -11.62 -27.25
CA GLU A 348 -14.38 -10.56 -26.51
C GLU A 348 -12.91 -10.90 -26.22
N ALA A 349 -12.64 -12.10 -25.71
CA ALA A 349 -11.27 -12.57 -25.47
C ALA A 349 -10.42 -12.53 -26.76
N LYS A 350 -10.99 -12.93 -27.90
CA LYS A 350 -10.32 -12.86 -29.20
C LYS A 350 -10.06 -11.43 -29.65
N ARG A 351 -11.00 -10.51 -29.46
CA ARG A 351 -10.79 -9.08 -29.77
C ARG A 351 -9.61 -8.51 -29.00
N VAL A 352 -9.57 -8.76 -27.69
CA VAL A 352 -8.49 -8.28 -26.82
C VAL A 352 -7.16 -8.92 -27.22
N ALA A 353 -7.15 -10.23 -27.46
CA ALA A 353 -5.95 -10.92 -27.94
C ALA A 353 -5.45 -10.38 -29.30
N SER A 354 -6.35 -10.08 -30.25
CA SER A 354 -5.98 -9.49 -31.54
C SER A 354 -5.47 -8.05 -31.42
N ALA A 355 -6.01 -7.25 -30.50
CA ALA A 355 -5.52 -5.90 -30.24
C ALA A 355 -4.09 -5.91 -29.66
N LEU A 356 -3.72 -6.97 -28.95
CA LEU A 356 -2.43 -7.12 -28.28
C LEU A 356 -1.36 -7.87 -29.08
N GLN A 357 -1.74 -8.55 -30.18
CA GLN A 357 -0.81 -9.24 -31.09
C GLN A 357 0.36 -8.38 -31.62
N PRO A 358 0.20 -7.07 -31.90
CA PRO A 358 1.32 -6.24 -32.35
C PRO A 358 2.43 -6.06 -31.30
N PHE A 359 2.08 -6.17 -30.01
CA PHE A 359 2.96 -5.88 -28.89
C PHE A 359 3.64 -7.14 -28.34
N GLY A 360 3.08 -8.32 -28.59
CA GLY A 360 3.64 -9.56 -28.08
C GLY A 360 2.90 -10.80 -28.57
N ARG A 361 3.36 -11.96 -28.12
CA ARG A 361 2.69 -13.23 -28.41
C ARG A 361 1.49 -13.39 -27.49
N THR A 362 0.29 -13.45 -28.03
CA THR A 362 -0.93 -13.68 -27.25
C THR A 362 -1.31 -15.15 -27.20
N GLU A 363 -1.83 -15.59 -26.06
CA GLU A 363 -2.37 -16.92 -25.81
C GLU A 363 -3.73 -16.78 -25.14
N ILE A 364 -4.72 -17.54 -25.59
CA ILE A 364 -6.04 -17.60 -24.95
C ILE A 364 -6.17 -18.99 -24.32
N GLN A 365 -6.32 -19.03 -23.00
CA GLN A 365 -6.56 -20.25 -22.26
C GLN A 365 -8.04 -20.35 -21.92
N ARG A 366 -8.68 -21.44 -22.35
CA ARG A 366 -10.07 -21.76 -22.00
C ARG A 366 -10.07 -22.64 -20.76
N SER A 367 -10.92 -22.32 -19.79
CA SER A 367 -11.21 -23.12 -18.61
C SER A 367 -12.72 -23.21 -18.39
N ASP A 368 -13.20 -24.40 -18.04
CA ASP A 368 -14.59 -24.63 -17.62
C ASP A 368 -14.67 -24.50 -16.09
N LEU A 369 -15.58 -23.65 -15.60
CA LEU A 369 -15.86 -23.48 -14.17
C LEU A 369 -17.38 -23.40 -13.98
N ASP A 370 -17.94 -24.35 -13.22
CA ASP A 370 -19.38 -24.43 -12.92
C ASP A 370 -20.29 -24.48 -14.17
N GLY A 371 -19.80 -25.09 -15.27
CA GLY A 371 -20.52 -25.20 -16.54
C GLY A 371 -20.50 -23.93 -17.40
N ASN A 372 -19.72 -22.92 -17.01
CA ASN A 372 -19.45 -21.73 -17.80
C ASN A 372 -18.02 -21.76 -18.34
N ASP A 373 -17.87 -21.39 -19.62
CA ASP A 373 -16.56 -21.23 -20.27
C ASP A 373 -15.95 -19.87 -19.93
N TRP A 374 -14.73 -19.89 -19.40
CA TRP A 374 -13.92 -18.71 -19.16
C TRP A 374 -12.69 -18.70 -20.06
N TYR A 375 -12.31 -17.52 -20.52
CA TYR A 375 -11.21 -17.29 -21.45
C TYR A 375 -10.22 -16.30 -20.85
N ALA A 376 -9.07 -16.79 -20.41
CA ALA A 376 -7.97 -15.96 -19.93
C ALA A 376 -7.06 -15.57 -21.12
N VAL A 377 -6.74 -14.29 -21.25
CA VAL A 377 -5.83 -13.79 -22.30
C VAL A 377 -4.47 -13.47 -21.67
N ASN A 378 -3.43 -14.15 -22.12
CA ASN A 378 -2.05 -13.96 -21.68
C ASN A 378 -1.21 -13.36 -22.81
N LEU A 379 -0.39 -12.36 -22.48
CA LEU A 379 0.48 -11.66 -23.42
C LEU A 379 1.96 -11.85 -23.01
N TYR A 380 2.74 -12.45 -23.89
CA TYR A 380 4.15 -12.73 -23.66
C TYR A 380 5.05 -11.77 -24.45
N PRO A 381 6.20 -11.37 -23.88
CA PRO A 381 7.20 -10.57 -24.58
C PRO A 381 7.73 -11.32 -25.82
N ASN A 382 7.86 -10.60 -26.93
CA ASN A 382 8.40 -11.12 -28.21
C ASN A 382 9.89 -10.77 -28.43
N GLY A 383 10.57 -10.28 -27.39
CA GLY A 383 11.97 -9.85 -27.44
C GLY A 383 12.17 -8.36 -27.75
N HIS A 384 11.11 -7.62 -28.06
CA HIS A 384 11.11 -6.16 -28.20
C HIS A 384 10.24 -5.53 -27.11
N GLY A 385 10.86 -4.84 -26.15
CA GLY A 385 10.17 -4.17 -25.05
C GLY A 385 10.18 -4.96 -23.73
N GLY A 386 10.14 -4.22 -22.63
CA GLY A 386 10.12 -4.77 -21.27
C GLY A 386 8.69 -5.14 -20.82
N LEU A 387 8.56 -5.94 -19.77
CA LEU A 387 7.27 -6.36 -19.20
C LEU A 387 6.36 -5.17 -18.87
N ASP A 388 6.95 -4.06 -18.42
CA ASP A 388 6.22 -2.84 -18.08
C ASP A 388 5.64 -2.14 -19.32
N GLU A 389 6.30 -2.25 -20.48
CA GLU A 389 5.82 -1.69 -21.77
C GLU A 389 4.65 -2.53 -22.32
N LEU A 390 4.72 -3.85 -22.17
CA LEU A 390 3.61 -4.77 -22.48
C LEU A 390 2.40 -4.51 -21.59
N LEU A 391 2.62 -4.23 -20.30
CA LEU A 391 1.56 -3.90 -19.36
C LEU A 391 0.88 -2.58 -19.74
N GLN A 392 1.67 -1.56 -20.09
CA GLN A 392 1.16 -0.28 -20.54
C GLN A 392 0.36 -0.40 -21.86
N ALA A 393 0.84 -1.22 -22.79
CA ALA A 393 0.13 -1.53 -24.03
C ALA A 393 -1.19 -2.28 -23.75
N ALA A 394 -1.21 -3.20 -22.78
CA ALA A 394 -2.42 -3.90 -22.39
C ALA A 394 -3.51 -2.93 -21.88
N TRP A 395 -3.14 -2.01 -21.00
CA TRP A 395 -4.07 -0.99 -20.49
C TRP A 395 -4.62 -0.07 -21.59
N SER A 396 -3.79 0.32 -22.57
CA SER A 396 -4.24 1.22 -23.64
C SER A 396 -5.06 0.52 -24.74
N HIS A 397 -5.05 -0.82 -24.80
CA HIS A 397 -5.67 -1.61 -25.87
C HIS A 397 -6.76 -2.57 -25.40
N GLY A 398 -7.51 -2.18 -24.36
CA GLY A 398 -8.77 -2.85 -23.98
C GLY A 398 -8.62 -3.92 -22.91
N ALA A 399 -7.50 -3.96 -22.19
CA ALA A 399 -7.30 -4.79 -21.01
C ALA A 399 -6.98 -3.89 -19.79
N PRO A 400 -7.96 -3.17 -19.23
CA PRO A 400 -7.73 -2.24 -18.11
C PRO A 400 -7.28 -2.95 -16.82
N ASP A 401 -7.70 -4.20 -16.64
CA ASP A 401 -7.36 -5.02 -15.47
C ASP A 401 -6.10 -5.86 -15.68
N ALA A 402 -5.26 -5.49 -16.65
CA ALA A 402 -4.05 -6.24 -16.95
C ALA A 402 -3.05 -6.21 -15.78
N LEU A 403 -2.40 -7.35 -15.54
CA LEU A 403 -1.46 -7.55 -14.43
C LEU A 403 -0.19 -8.22 -14.93
N ALA A 404 0.97 -7.75 -14.48
CA ALA A 404 2.26 -8.38 -14.78
C ALA A 404 2.48 -9.60 -13.85
N VAL A 405 2.72 -10.76 -14.44
CA VAL A 405 3.04 -12.00 -13.76
C VAL A 405 4.51 -12.33 -13.99
N ARG A 406 5.29 -12.35 -12.89
CA ARG A 406 6.71 -12.70 -12.88
C ARG A 406 6.89 -14.07 -12.24
N ASN A 407 7.61 -14.98 -12.90
CA ASN A 407 7.81 -16.36 -12.43
C ASN A 407 9.14 -16.56 -11.70
#